data_AF-A0A3P3R0F9-F1
#
_entry.id   AF-A0A3P3R0F9-F1
#
_cell.length_a   1.000
_cell.length_b   1.000
_cell.length_c   1.000
_cell.angle_alpha   90.00
_cell.angle_beta   90.00
_cell.angle_gamma   90.00
#
_symmetry.space_group_name_H-M   'P 1'
#
loop_
_entity.id
_entity.type
_entity.pdbx_description
1 polymer ?
#
loop_
_entity_poly.entity_id
_entity_poly.type
_entity_poly.pdbx_seq_one_letter_code
_entity_poly.pdbx_strand_id
1 'polypeptide(L)'
;MIDTDQIKDLEKVITYLNENDNPQKGYISILVKDPDALLKALSKVNKMNIKKCFASKRKKTTEYNNNTYTVKDIEALFSDEDYAEIEKKYTLAELKDMYRTIYGRNPISSRQTKNDIVKSIRMYFHQMDRASAFGLND
;
A
#
# COMPACT_ATOMS: atom_id res chain seq x y z
N MET A 1 -16.32 29.08 7.21
CA MET A 1 -15.89 27.77 6.70
C MET A 1 -15.34 28.01 5.31
N ILE A 2 -14.25 27.35 4.90
CA ILE A 2 -13.76 27.48 3.52
C ILE A 2 -14.70 26.66 2.63
N ASP A 3 -15.26 27.27 1.59
CA ASP A 3 -16.16 26.60 0.66
C ASP A 3 -15.40 25.95 -0.51
N THR A 4 -16.12 25.19 -1.35
CA THR A 4 -15.55 24.44 -2.47
C THR A 4 -14.94 25.34 -3.54
N ASP A 5 -15.50 26.52 -3.78
CA ASP A 5 -14.99 27.42 -4.83
C ASP A 5 -13.72 28.14 -4.35
N GLN A 6 -13.67 28.52 -3.07
CA GLN A 6 -12.44 28.98 -2.41
C GLN A 6 -11.34 27.93 -2.43
N ILE A 7 -11.68 26.63 -2.32
CA ILE A 7 -10.72 25.53 -2.47
C ILE A 7 -10.19 25.46 -3.90
N LYS A 8 -11.03 25.56 -4.93
CA LYS A 8 -10.59 25.55 -6.34
C LYS A 8 -9.65 26.71 -6.67
N ASP A 9 -9.95 27.89 -6.13
CA ASP A 9 -9.07 29.05 -6.34
C ASP A 9 -7.72 28.87 -5.62
N LEU A 10 -7.72 28.25 -4.44
CA LEU A 10 -6.50 27.85 -3.76
C LEU A 10 -5.69 26.80 -4.55
N GLU A 11 -6.36 25.83 -5.17
CA GLU A 11 -5.71 24.82 -6.02
C GLU A 11 -4.97 25.45 -7.20
N LYS A 12 -5.57 26.44 -7.88
CA LYS A 12 -4.90 27.17 -8.97
C LYS A 12 -3.59 27.81 -8.51
N VAL A 13 -3.59 28.43 -7.33
CA VAL A 13 -2.39 29.05 -6.76
C VAL A 13 -1.34 28.00 -6.41
N ILE A 14 -1.75 26.87 -5.81
CA ILE A 14 -0.84 25.76 -5.47
C ILE A 14 -0.21 25.16 -6.73
N THR A 15 -0.99 24.95 -7.80
CA THR A 15 -0.50 24.46 -9.09
C THR A 15 0.55 25.41 -9.66
N TYR A 16 0.26 26.71 -9.72
CA TYR A 16 1.23 27.72 -10.16
C TYR A 16 2.54 27.66 -9.36
N LEU A 17 2.45 27.59 -8.03
CA LEU A 17 3.63 27.53 -7.15
C LEU A 17 4.47 26.26 -7.32
N ASN A 18 3.86 25.14 -7.74
CA ASN A 18 4.56 23.86 -7.91
C ASN A 18 5.16 23.68 -9.31
N GLU A 19 4.56 24.27 -10.34
CA GLU A 19 5.01 24.13 -11.74
C GLU A 19 6.07 25.16 -12.14
N ASN A 20 6.24 26.22 -11.35
CA ASN A 20 7.16 27.31 -11.66
C ASN A 20 8.32 27.32 -10.65
N ASP A 21 9.54 27.06 -11.11
CA ASP A 21 10.75 27.06 -10.27
C ASP A 21 11.07 28.44 -9.66
N ASN A 22 10.59 29.51 -10.29
CA ASN A 22 10.74 30.89 -9.80
C ASN A 22 9.40 31.64 -9.84
N PRO A 23 8.47 31.34 -8.91
CA PRO A 23 7.12 31.89 -8.95
C PRO A 23 7.12 33.40 -8.67
N GLN A 24 6.40 34.14 -9.50
CA GLN A 24 6.31 35.59 -9.43
C GLN A 24 5.08 36.01 -8.63
N LYS A 25 5.30 36.81 -7.59
CA LYS A 25 4.23 37.35 -6.73
C LYS A 25 3.17 38.14 -7.52
N GLY A 26 3.57 38.80 -8.60
CA GLY A 26 2.66 39.54 -9.48
C GLY A 26 1.58 38.68 -10.15
N TYR A 27 1.88 37.41 -10.43
CA TYR A 27 0.87 36.48 -10.95
C TYR A 27 -0.10 36.04 -9.84
N ILE A 28 0.41 35.85 -8.62
CA ILE A 28 -0.40 35.47 -7.46
C ILE A 28 -1.38 36.59 -7.09
N SER A 29 -1.01 37.87 -7.25
CA SER A 29 -1.94 38.99 -7.04
C SER A 29 -3.14 39.03 -8.00
N ILE A 30 -3.08 38.32 -9.13
CA ILE A 30 -4.23 38.19 -10.04
C ILE A 30 -5.23 37.17 -9.49
N LEU A 31 -4.74 36.17 -8.75
CA LEU A 31 -5.53 35.04 -8.25
C LEU A 31 -6.08 35.29 -6.83
N VAL A 32 -5.45 36.18 -6.05
CA VAL A 32 -5.75 36.35 -4.63
C VAL A 32 -5.66 37.82 -4.23
N LYS A 33 -6.62 38.27 -3.41
CA LYS A 33 -6.68 39.66 -2.91
C LYS A 33 -5.47 40.06 -2.06
N ASP A 34 -4.92 39.10 -1.29
CA ASP A 34 -3.75 39.31 -0.44
C ASP A 34 -2.77 38.14 -0.61
N PRO A 35 -1.81 38.27 -1.55
CA PRO A 35 -0.79 37.26 -1.78
C PRO A 35 0.11 37.02 -0.57
N ASP A 36 0.42 38.05 0.22
CA ASP A 36 1.31 37.94 1.37
C ASP A 36 0.68 37.13 2.49
N ALA A 37 -0.58 37.41 2.80
CA ALA A 37 -1.34 36.65 3.78
C ALA A 37 -1.46 35.18 3.37
N LEU A 38 -1.75 34.91 2.08
CA LEU A 38 -1.87 33.55 1.59
C LEU A 38 -0.54 32.80 1.66
N LEU A 39 0.54 33.37 1.16
CA LEU A 39 1.86 32.73 1.17
C LEU A 39 2.35 32.46 2.60
N LYS A 40 2.09 33.39 3.52
CA LYS A 40 2.40 33.24 4.95
C LYS A 40 1.53 32.18 5.63
N ALA A 41 0.30 31.98 5.17
CA ALA A 41 -0.55 30.90 5.66
C ALA A 41 -0.06 29.54 5.13
N LEU A 42 0.25 29.44 3.84
CA LEU A 42 0.76 28.23 3.20
C LEU A 42 2.11 27.80 3.77
N SER A 43 3.00 28.73 4.13
CA SER A 43 4.31 28.40 4.72
C SER A 43 4.22 27.76 6.11
N LYS A 44 3.13 28.00 6.85
CA LYS A 44 2.89 27.39 8.17
C LYS A 44 2.38 25.95 8.08
N VAL A 45 1.99 25.52 6.89
CA VAL A 45 1.40 24.20 6.69
C VAL A 45 2.46 23.11 6.84
N ASN A 46 2.28 22.25 7.84
CA ASN A 46 3.08 21.03 7.95
C ASN A 46 2.57 19.98 6.95
N LYS A 47 3.27 19.87 5.81
CA LYS A 47 2.97 18.91 4.74
C LYS A 47 2.85 17.45 5.25
N MET A 48 3.61 17.07 6.29
CA MET A 48 3.51 15.73 6.88
C MET A 48 2.18 15.51 7.60
N ASN A 49 1.67 16.51 8.33
CA ASN A 49 0.39 16.40 9.01
C ASN A 49 -0.78 16.35 8.02
N ILE A 50 -0.69 17.07 6.90
CA ILE A 50 -1.65 16.93 5.78
C ILE A 50 -1.66 15.49 5.27
N LYS A 51 -0.49 14.91 4.98
CA LYS A 51 -0.39 13.51 4.54
C LYS A 51 -0.99 12.55 5.56
N LYS A 52 -0.86 12.81 6.87
CA LYS A 52 -1.50 12.01 7.93
C LYS A 52 -3.03 12.11 7.92
N CYS A 53 -3.59 13.30 7.67
CA CYS A 53 -5.04 13.47 7.50
C CYS A 53 -5.59 12.65 6.34
N PHE A 54 -4.83 12.52 5.24
CA PHE A 54 -5.17 11.62 4.13
C PHE A 54 -4.85 10.14 4.43
N ALA A 55 -3.84 9.86 5.25
CA ALA A 55 -3.45 8.51 5.63
C ALA A 55 -4.49 7.82 6.53
N SER A 56 -5.36 8.57 7.20
CA SER A 56 -6.41 8.03 8.06
C SER A 56 -7.48 7.21 7.32
N LYS A 57 -7.52 7.21 5.98
CA LYS A 57 -8.50 6.41 5.21
C LYS A 57 -7.95 5.67 4.00
N ARG A 58 -6.64 5.76 3.71
CA ARG A 58 -6.03 4.90 2.68
C ARG A 58 -5.52 3.63 3.35
N LYS A 59 -6.37 2.58 3.40
CA LYS A 59 -5.84 1.24 3.15
C LYS A 59 -4.99 1.39 1.89
N LYS A 60 -3.69 1.12 1.96
CA LYS A 60 -2.84 1.01 0.76
C LYS A 60 -3.58 0.10 -0.22
N THR A 61 -4.19 0.67 -1.24
CA THR A 61 -4.26 0.02 -2.54
C THR A 61 -2.84 0.15 -3.08
N THR A 62 -1.96 -0.72 -2.59
CA THR A 62 -0.99 -1.33 -3.51
C THR A 62 -1.80 -1.77 -4.71
N GLU A 63 -1.40 -1.40 -5.91
CA GLU A 63 -1.81 -2.13 -7.10
C GLU A 63 -1.46 -3.59 -6.82
N TYR A 64 -2.46 -4.33 -6.34
CA TYR A 64 -2.41 -5.76 -6.28
C TYR A 64 -2.53 -6.14 -7.74
N ASN A 65 -1.44 -6.68 -8.31
CA ASN A 65 -1.60 -7.57 -9.44
C ASN A 65 -2.71 -8.55 -9.02
N ASN A 66 -3.83 -8.55 -9.74
CA ASN A 66 -5.00 -9.37 -9.49
C ASN A 66 -4.70 -10.86 -9.76
N ASN A 67 -3.55 -11.36 -9.32
CA ASN A 67 -3.30 -12.77 -9.19
C ASN A 67 -4.02 -13.20 -7.92
N THR A 68 -5.33 -13.46 -8.05
CA THR A 68 -6.05 -14.33 -7.13
C THR A 68 -5.39 -15.70 -7.20
N TYR A 69 -4.37 -15.92 -6.38
CA TYR A 69 -3.76 -17.24 -6.22
C TYR A 69 -4.81 -18.19 -5.66
N THR A 70 -5.07 -19.30 -6.33
CA THR A 70 -5.88 -20.39 -5.77
C THR A 70 -5.00 -21.31 -4.93
N VAL A 71 -5.60 -22.11 -4.04
CA VAL A 71 -4.86 -23.06 -3.20
C VAL A 71 -4.01 -24.02 -4.06
N LYS A 72 -4.53 -24.47 -5.21
CA LYS A 72 -3.83 -25.36 -6.14
C LYS A 72 -2.62 -24.70 -6.81
N ASP A 73 -2.73 -23.42 -7.16
CA ASP A 73 -1.60 -22.68 -7.73
C ASP A 73 -0.47 -22.54 -6.70
N ILE A 74 -0.83 -22.26 -5.45
CA ILE A 74 0.14 -22.13 -4.36
C ILE A 74 0.78 -23.51 -4.07
N GLU A 75 0.01 -24.59 -4.10
CA GLU A 75 0.51 -25.96 -3.91
C GLU A 75 1.55 -26.33 -4.97
N ALA A 76 1.27 -26.05 -6.24
CA ALA A 76 2.22 -26.28 -7.34
C ALA A 76 3.50 -25.45 -7.16
N LEU A 77 3.36 -24.16 -6.84
CA LEU A 77 4.50 -23.26 -6.60
C LEU A 77 5.40 -23.73 -5.45
N PHE A 78 4.80 -24.20 -4.35
CA PHE A 78 5.54 -24.60 -3.15
C PHE A 78 6.06 -26.04 -3.21
N SER A 79 5.56 -26.83 -4.15
CA SER A 79 6.06 -28.19 -4.47
C SER A 79 7.32 -28.14 -5.33
N ASP A 80 7.40 -27.23 -6.29
CA ASP A 80 8.48 -27.19 -7.28
C ASP A 80 9.69 -26.33 -6.87
N GLU A 81 9.48 -25.24 -6.11
CA GLU A 81 10.54 -24.25 -5.82
C GLU A 81 11.16 -24.39 -4.41
N ASP A 82 12.45 -24.05 -4.27
CA ASP A 82 13.13 -24.00 -2.96
C ASP A 82 12.83 -22.71 -2.18
N TYR A 83 12.95 -22.75 -0.84
CA TYR A 83 12.67 -21.64 0.07
C TYR A 83 13.36 -20.33 -0.36
N ALA A 84 14.62 -20.42 -0.76
CA ALA A 84 15.43 -19.27 -1.14
C ALA A 84 15.02 -18.67 -2.50
N GLU A 85 14.44 -19.48 -3.38
CA GLU A 85 13.96 -19.04 -4.69
C GLU A 85 12.63 -18.33 -4.58
N ILE A 86 11.69 -18.90 -3.82
CA ILE A 86 10.38 -18.29 -3.52
C ILE A 86 10.57 -16.93 -2.82
N GLU A 87 11.49 -16.85 -1.84
CA GLU A 87 11.76 -15.60 -1.11
C GLU A 87 12.33 -14.49 -2.00
N LYS A 88 13.11 -14.85 -3.02
CA LYS A 88 13.67 -13.90 -4.00
C LYS A 88 12.64 -13.49 -5.06
N LYS A 89 11.85 -14.44 -5.56
CA LYS A 89 10.91 -14.26 -6.66
C LYS A 89 9.66 -13.49 -6.26
N TYR A 90 9.16 -13.71 -5.04
CA TYR A 90 7.92 -13.09 -4.58
C TYR A 90 8.14 -11.96 -3.58
N THR A 91 7.32 -10.92 -3.71
CA THR A 91 7.30 -9.80 -2.76
C THR A 91 6.66 -10.23 -1.43
N LEU A 92 6.95 -9.47 -0.36
CA LEU A 92 6.30 -9.72 0.93
C LEU A 92 4.77 -9.58 0.86
N ALA A 93 4.26 -8.75 -0.04
CA ALA A 93 2.83 -8.56 -0.23
C ALA A 93 2.19 -9.80 -0.86
N GLU A 94 2.78 -10.34 -1.93
CA GLU A 94 2.30 -11.54 -2.61
C GLU A 94 2.34 -12.76 -1.68
N LEU A 95 3.41 -12.93 -0.90
CA LEU A 95 3.48 -13.99 0.10
C LEU A 95 2.39 -13.86 1.18
N LYS A 96 2.04 -12.63 1.59
CA LYS A 96 0.94 -12.39 2.53
C LYS A 96 -0.42 -12.72 1.92
N ASP A 97 -0.60 -12.51 0.63
CA ASP A 97 -1.83 -12.89 -0.05
C ASP A 97 -1.95 -14.40 -0.21
N MET A 98 -0.88 -15.09 -0.61
CA MET A 98 -0.84 -16.56 -0.62
C MET A 98 -1.17 -17.11 0.77
N TYR A 99 -0.60 -16.53 1.83
CA TYR A 99 -0.92 -16.91 3.21
C TYR A 99 -2.40 -16.71 3.54
N ARG A 100 -3.00 -15.60 3.11
CA ARG A 100 -4.44 -15.34 3.30
C ARG A 100 -5.31 -16.33 2.55
N THR A 101 -4.93 -16.72 1.34
CA THR A 101 -5.64 -17.75 0.56
C THR A 101 -5.65 -19.08 1.31
N ILE A 102 -4.52 -19.48 1.88
CA ILE A 102 -4.38 -20.76 2.59
C ILE A 102 -5.10 -20.76 3.94
N TYR A 103 -4.88 -19.73 4.76
CA TYR A 103 -5.33 -19.70 6.15
C TYR A 103 -6.62 -18.89 6.39
N GLY A 104 -7.17 -18.23 5.36
CA GLY A 104 -8.34 -17.35 5.49
C GLY A 104 -8.11 -16.10 6.35
N ARG A 105 -6.87 -15.84 6.78
CA ARG A 105 -6.52 -14.77 7.72
C ARG A 105 -5.18 -14.13 7.43
N ASN A 106 -4.97 -12.95 7.99
CA ASN A 106 -3.66 -12.29 7.96
C ASN A 106 -2.63 -13.06 8.81
N PRO A 107 -1.34 -12.99 8.43
CA PRO A 107 -0.26 -13.47 9.29
C PRO A 107 -0.30 -12.77 10.67
N ILE A 108 -0.02 -13.51 11.73
CA ILE A 108 -0.26 -13.11 13.13
C ILE A 108 0.56 -11.87 13.52
N SER A 109 1.77 -11.72 12.95
CA SER A 109 2.65 -10.61 13.25
C SER A 109 2.86 -9.69 12.05
N SER A 110 2.68 -8.39 12.28
CA SER A 110 3.00 -7.34 11.29
C SER A 110 4.49 -7.30 10.91
N ARG A 111 5.36 -7.90 11.74
CA ARG A 111 6.82 -7.99 11.55
C ARG A 111 7.29 -9.29 10.89
N GLN A 112 6.39 -10.18 10.46
CA GLN A 112 6.81 -11.42 9.81
C GLN A 112 7.65 -11.13 8.56
N THR A 113 8.78 -11.83 8.48
CA THR A 113 9.67 -11.81 7.33
C THR A 113 9.10 -12.68 6.21
N LYS A 114 9.66 -12.56 4.99
CA LYS A 114 9.27 -13.41 3.87
C LYS A 114 9.48 -14.89 4.21
N ASN A 115 10.63 -15.22 4.78
CA ASN A 115 10.97 -16.57 5.24
C ASN A 115 9.94 -17.15 6.22
N ASP A 116 9.46 -16.35 7.19
CA ASP A 116 8.44 -16.81 8.16
C ASP A 116 7.12 -17.21 7.47
N ILE A 117 6.75 -16.45 6.44
CA ILE A 117 5.51 -16.70 5.67
C ILE A 117 5.67 -17.92 4.79
N VAL A 118 6.80 -18.04 4.06
CA VAL A 118 7.10 -19.20 3.21
C VAL A 118 7.11 -20.49 4.02
N LYS A 119 7.79 -20.50 5.18
CA LYS A 119 7.79 -21.64 6.11
C LYS A 119 6.40 -22.03 6.56
N SER A 120 5.56 -21.06 6.89
CA SER A 120 4.20 -21.31 7.35
C SER A 120 3.32 -21.93 6.25
N ILE A 121 3.45 -21.46 5.00
CA ILE A 121 2.70 -22.00 3.87
C ILE A 121 3.16 -23.43 3.55
N ARG A 122 4.48 -23.71 3.54
CA ARG A 122 4.98 -25.07 3.30
C ARG A 122 4.59 -26.05 4.40
N MET A 123 4.59 -25.60 5.66
CA MET A 123 4.16 -26.44 6.78
C MET A 123 2.69 -26.84 6.67
N TYR A 124 1.85 -25.97 6.10
CA TYR A 124 0.45 -26.31 5.80
C TYR A 124 0.35 -27.48 4.83
N PHE A 125 1.01 -27.39 3.67
CA PHE A 125 0.96 -28.48 2.67
C PHE A 125 1.56 -29.77 3.21
N HIS A 126 2.68 -29.71 3.93
CA HIS A 126 3.26 -30.90 4.56
C HIS A 126 2.33 -31.53 5.62
N GLN A 127 1.54 -30.73 6.33
CA GLN A 127 0.51 -31.25 7.25
C GLN A 127 -0.67 -31.85 6.50
N MET A 128 -1.07 -31.24 5.37
CA MET A 128 -2.14 -31.74 4.51
C MET A 128 -1.76 -33.08 3.86
N ASP A 129 -0.54 -33.22 3.34
CA ASP A 129 0.00 -34.46 2.79
C ASP A 129 0.05 -35.56 3.85
N ARG A 130 0.47 -35.21 5.06
CA ARG A 130 0.42 -36.14 6.20
C ARG A 130 -0.99 -36.58 6.52
N ALA A 131 -1.94 -35.65 6.63
CA ALA A 131 -3.35 -35.96 6.90
C ALA A 131 -3.96 -36.85 5.81
N SER A 132 -3.65 -36.58 4.53
CA SER A 132 -4.01 -37.43 3.39
C SER A 132 -3.43 -38.85 3.52
N ALA A 133 -2.16 -38.97 3.90
CA ALA A 133 -1.50 -40.26 4.11
C ALA A 133 -2.10 -41.07 5.29
N PHE A 134 -2.75 -40.41 6.24
CA PHE A 134 -3.48 -41.03 7.34
C PHE A 134 -4.98 -41.23 7.06
N GLY A 135 -5.49 -40.88 5.86
CA GLY A 135 -6.90 -41.05 5.50
C GLY A 135 -7.87 -40.14 6.25
N LEU A 136 -7.42 -38.97 6.71
CA LEU A 136 -8.21 -38.03 7.52
C LEU A 136 -8.92 -36.93 6.71
N ASN A 137 -8.89 -37.02 5.38
CA ASN A 137 -9.57 -36.09 4.47
C ASN A 137 -10.83 -36.75 3.89
N ASP A 138 -11.84 -36.95 4.72
CA ASP A 138 -13.25 -37.18 4.35
C ASP A 138 -14.12 -36.08 4.99
#